data_AF-A0A0R1W431-F1
#
_entry.id   AF-A0A0R1W431-F1
#
_cell.length_a   1.000
_cell.length_b   1.000
_cell.length_c   1.000
_cell.angle_alpha   90.00
_cell.angle_beta   90.00
_cell.angle_gamma   90.00
#
_symmetry.space_group_name_H-M   'P 1'
#
loop_
_entity.id
_entity.type
_entity.pdbx_description
1 polymer ?
#
loop_
_entity_poly.entity_id
_entity_poly.type
_entity_poly.pdbx_seq_one_letter_code
_entity_poly.pdbx_strand_id
1 'polypeptide(L)'
;MASKYETVKQGLKTTIIAGNTGDKLPTESELMAQYQVSRYTIRRAVGELENERYIYRIQGGGMYINDWQTGSVRKTKNKMIGVIITHIADYIFPSIISGIDHVISDNGYSMILSNTHNEHEKERQSLINMLENNVAALIVEPTQSALPNPNVDIYEKIKASGIPVVFIDAHYNDFDFPYVETEDLDAEQ
;
A
#
# COMPACT_ATOMS: atom_id res chain seq x y z
N MET A 1 -35.80 -14.38 -16.47
CA MET A 1 -35.41 -15.03 -15.20
C MET A 1 -33.90 -15.13 -15.20
N ALA A 2 -33.22 -14.63 -14.16
CA ALA A 2 -31.79 -14.89 -13.99
C ALA A 2 -31.58 -16.40 -13.82
N SER A 3 -30.51 -16.92 -14.40
CA SER A 3 -30.15 -18.33 -14.26
C SER A 3 -29.74 -18.64 -12.81
N LYS A 4 -29.89 -19.90 -12.39
CA LYS A 4 -29.51 -20.34 -11.03
C LYS A 4 -28.03 -20.03 -10.70
N TYR A 5 -27.14 -20.03 -11.71
CA TYR A 5 -25.74 -19.70 -11.50
C TYR A 5 -25.52 -18.19 -11.27
N GLU A 6 -26.23 -17.33 -12.01
CA GLU A 6 -26.17 -15.87 -11.81
C GLU A 6 -26.66 -15.48 -10.41
N THR A 7 -27.72 -16.13 -9.92
CA THR A 7 -28.23 -15.88 -8.56
C THR A 7 -27.18 -16.21 -7.50
N VAL A 8 -26.50 -17.35 -7.63
CA VAL A 8 -25.40 -17.74 -6.71
C VAL A 8 -24.24 -16.75 -6.81
N LYS A 9 -23.80 -16.43 -8.04
CA LYS A 9 -22.67 -15.51 -8.27
C LYS A 9 -22.94 -14.14 -7.67
N GLN A 10 -24.11 -13.55 -7.94
CA GLN A 10 -24.47 -12.23 -7.43
C GLN A 10 -24.68 -12.26 -5.91
N GLY A 11 -25.28 -13.32 -5.36
CA GLY A 11 -25.43 -13.48 -3.92
C GLY A 11 -24.08 -13.58 -3.19
N LEU A 12 -23.17 -14.40 -3.69
CA LEU A 12 -21.81 -14.51 -3.16
C LEU A 12 -21.03 -13.20 -3.33
N LYS A 13 -21.10 -12.57 -4.51
CA LYS A 13 -20.48 -11.27 -4.75
C LYS A 13 -20.98 -10.22 -3.76
N THR A 14 -22.29 -10.12 -3.56
CA THR A 14 -22.89 -9.14 -2.63
C THR A 14 -22.44 -9.39 -1.20
N THR A 15 -22.39 -10.65 -0.76
CA THR A 15 -21.95 -11.00 0.61
C THR A 15 -20.45 -10.78 0.84
N ILE A 16 -19.62 -10.99 -0.20
CA ILE A 16 -18.19 -10.65 -0.20
C ILE A 16 -18.00 -9.14 -0.09
N ILE A 17 -18.68 -8.36 -0.95
CA ILE A 17 -18.62 -6.89 -0.97
C ILE A 17 -19.10 -6.28 0.36
N ALA A 18 -20.17 -6.84 0.94
CA ALA A 18 -20.74 -6.36 2.19
C ALA A 18 -19.91 -6.73 3.44
N GLY A 19 -18.85 -7.56 3.31
CA GLY A 19 -18.03 -7.99 4.45
C GLY A 19 -18.75 -8.92 5.43
N ASN A 20 -19.88 -9.51 5.05
CA ASN A 20 -20.70 -10.36 5.93
C ASN A 20 -20.14 -11.79 6.08
N THR A 21 -19.20 -12.17 5.22
CA THR A 21 -18.45 -13.42 5.31
C THR A 21 -17.04 -13.06 5.73
N GLY A 22 -16.52 -13.67 6.80
CA GLY A 22 -15.12 -13.47 7.20
C GLY A 22 -14.14 -13.93 6.11
N ASP A 23 -12.85 -14.03 6.45
CA ASP A 23 -11.77 -14.31 5.48
C ASP A 23 -11.96 -15.63 4.66
N LYS A 24 -12.82 -16.55 5.13
CA LYS A 24 -13.07 -17.87 4.54
C LYS A 24 -14.53 -18.04 4.12
N LEU A 25 -14.74 -18.49 2.88
CA LEU A 25 -16.06 -18.83 2.34
C LEU A 25 -16.53 -20.22 2.80
N PRO A 26 -17.86 -20.44 2.88
CA PRO A 26 -18.43 -21.77 3.09
C PRO A 26 -17.97 -22.75 2.01
N THR A 27 -17.88 -24.03 2.35
CA THR A 27 -17.51 -25.11 1.43
C THR A 27 -18.53 -25.28 0.30
N GLU A 28 -18.14 -25.94 -0.80
CA GLU A 28 -19.06 -26.23 -1.92
C GLU A 28 -20.34 -26.95 -1.45
N SER A 29 -20.22 -27.87 -0.48
CA SER A 29 -21.35 -28.62 0.08
C SER A 29 -22.30 -27.72 0.89
N GLU A 30 -21.77 -26.77 1.66
CA GLU A 30 -22.59 -25.81 2.42
C GLU A 30 -23.31 -24.84 1.49
N LEU A 31 -22.62 -24.34 0.47
CA LEU A 31 -23.23 -23.47 -0.55
C LEU A 31 -24.33 -24.18 -1.34
N MET A 32 -24.15 -25.48 -1.65
CA MET A 32 -25.20 -26.30 -2.27
C MET A 32 -26.46 -26.36 -1.40
N ALA A 33 -26.30 -26.56 -0.08
CA ALA A 33 -27.42 -26.60 0.85
C ALA A 33 -28.09 -25.22 1.01
N GLN A 34 -27.30 -24.15 1.09
CA GLN A 34 -27.79 -22.77 1.25
C GLN A 34 -28.60 -22.28 0.05
N TYR A 35 -28.09 -22.51 -1.16
CA TYR A 35 -28.74 -22.04 -2.39
C TYR A 35 -29.67 -23.08 -3.03
N GLN A 36 -29.73 -24.31 -2.49
CA GLN A 36 -30.49 -25.43 -3.03
C GLN A 36 -30.19 -25.71 -4.52
N VAL A 37 -28.91 -25.71 -4.87
CA VAL A 37 -28.43 -25.92 -6.25
C VAL A 37 -27.44 -27.07 -6.35
N SER A 38 -27.20 -27.52 -7.58
CA SER A 38 -26.21 -28.57 -7.87
C SER A 38 -24.77 -28.09 -7.61
N ARG A 39 -23.87 -29.05 -7.33
CA ARG A 39 -22.42 -28.79 -7.22
C ARG A 39 -21.87 -28.09 -8.47
N TYR A 40 -22.34 -28.48 -9.65
CA TYR A 40 -21.91 -27.89 -10.92
C TYR A 40 -22.21 -26.38 -10.97
N THR A 41 -23.40 -25.97 -10.51
CA THR A 41 -23.82 -24.57 -10.43
C THR A 41 -22.92 -23.78 -9.47
N ILE A 42 -22.60 -24.34 -8.30
CA ILE A 42 -21.67 -23.72 -7.35
C ILE A 42 -20.27 -23.57 -7.95
N ARG A 43 -19.70 -24.66 -8.50
CA ARG A 43 -18.34 -24.62 -9.07
C ARG A 43 -18.21 -23.64 -10.22
N ARG A 44 -19.25 -23.52 -11.06
CA ARG A 44 -19.28 -22.52 -12.14
C ARG A 44 -19.28 -21.09 -11.57
N ALA A 45 -20.17 -20.79 -10.63
CA ALA A 45 -20.24 -19.45 -10.02
C ALA A 45 -18.95 -19.09 -9.28
N VAL A 46 -18.39 -20.02 -8.51
CA VAL A 46 -17.14 -19.85 -7.77
C VAL A 46 -15.95 -19.71 -8.72
N GLY A 47 -15.87 -20.50 -9.79
CA GLY A 47 -14.80 -20.39 -10.79
C GLY A 47 -14.82 -19.05 -11.52
N GLU A 48 -15.99 -18.48 -11.80
CA GLU A 48 -16.08 -17.12 -12.33
C GLU A 48 -15.66 -16.06 -11.30
N LEU A 49 -16.03 -16.21 -10.03
CA LEU A 49 -15.57 -15.30 -8.97
C LEU A 49 -14.04 -15.39 -8.75
N GLU A 50 -13.45 -16.57 -8.90
CA GLU A 50 -12.01 -16.79 -8.86
C GLU A 50 -11.31 -16.13 -10.05
N ASN A 51 -11.86 -16.28 -11.27
CA ASN A 51 -11.38 -15.59 -12.47
C ASN A 51 -11.50 -14.07 -12.35
N GLU A 52 -12.58 -13.57 -11.76
CA GLU A 52 -12.80 -12.15 -11.46
C GLU A 52 -12.00 -11.67 -10.24
N ARG A 53 -11.15 -12.53 -9.65
CA ARG A 53 -10.28 -12.21 -8.50
C ARG A 53 -11.02 -11.81 -7.22
N TYR A 54 -12.28 -12.20 -7.04
CA TYR A 54 -13.01 -12.01 -5.78
C TYR A 54 -12.57 -12.99 -4.69
N ILE A 55 -12.06 -14.16 -5.09
CA ILE A 55 -11.73 -15.28 -4.19
C ILE A 55 -10.49 -16.03 -4.72
N TYR A 56 -9.88 -16.86 -3.87
CA TYR A 56 -8.84 -17.82 -4.25
C TYR A 56 -8.99 -19.12 -3.47
N ARG A 57 -8.39 -20.22 -3.97
CA ARG A 57 -8.42 -21.54 -3.32
C ARG A 57 -7.06 -21.91 -2.74
N ILE A 58 -7.08 -22.52 -1.56
CA ILE A 58 -5.91 -23.19 -0.96
C ILE A 58 -6.15 -24.70 -1.02
N GLN A 59 -5.22 -25.47 -1.59
CA GLN A 59 -5.33 -26.93 -1.67
C GLN A 59 -5.49 -27.52 -0.26
N GLY A 60 -6.59 -28.23 -0.01
CA GLY A 60 -6.94 -28.75 1.31
C GLY A 60 -7.38 -27.70 2.34
N GLY A 61 -7.17 -26.41 2.07
CA GLY A 61 -7.50 -25.30 2.97
C GLY A 61 -8.90 -24.71 2.75
N GLY A 62 -9.44 -24.76 1.53
CA GLY A 62 -10.78 -24.25 1.20
C GLY A 62 -10.78 -23.02 0.31
N MET A 63 -11.86 -22.24 0.34
CA MET A 63 -12.06 -21.04 -0.49
C MET A 63 -11.95 -19.80 0.39
N TYR A 64 -11.15 -18.83 -0.03
CA TYR A 64 -10.85 -17.61 0.71
C TYR A 64 -11.21 -16.38 -0.12
N ILE A 65 -11.64 -15.32 0.55
CA ILE A 65 -11.96 -14.05 -0.11
C ILE A 65 -10.64 -13.35 -0.45
N ASN A 66 -10.54 -12.83 -1.67
CA ASN A 66 -9.42 -11.98 -2.05
C ASN A 66 -9.69 -10.58 -1.48
N ASP A 67 -8.74 -10.00 -0.76
CA ASP A 67 -8.92 -8.78 0.05
C ASP A 67 -8.97 -7.47 -0.78
N TRP A 68 -9.73 -7.43 -1.88
CA TRP A 68 -9.90 -6.19 -2.65
C TRP A 68 -10.99 -5.26 -2.06
N GLN A 69 -11.88 -5.77 -1.21
CA GLN A 69 -12.99 -4.98 -0.61
C GLN A 69 -13.32 -5.26 0.86
N THR A 70 -12.69 -6.22 1.51
CA THR A 70 -12.74 -6.42 2.97
C THR A 70 -11.88 -5.36 3.65
N GLY A 71 -12.34 -4.11 3.58
CA GLY A 71 -12.16 -3.12 4.63
C GLY A 71 -12.87 -3.57 5.90
N SER A 72 -12.54 -4.78 6.38
CA SER A 72 -12.58 -5.04 7.80
C SER A 72 -11.79 -3.92 8.42
N VAL A 73 -12.31 -3.39 9.53
CA VAL A 73 -11.56 -2.61 10.52
C VAL A 73 -10.51 -3.53 11.19
N ARG A 74 -9.69 -4.22 10.39
CA ARG A 74 -8.27 -4.28 10.65
C ARG A 74 -7.79 -2.91 10.21
N LYS A 75 -6.93 -2.25 10.98
CA LYS A 75 -6.05 -1.22 10.40
C LYS A 75 -5.48 -1.85 9.12
N THR A 76 -6.02 -1.53 7.94
CA THR A 76 -5.33 -1.79 6.70
C THR A 76 -4.09 -0.94 6.90
N LYS A 77 -2.98 -1.58 7.27
CA LYS A 77 -1.69 -0.92 7.16
C LYS A 77 -1.71 -0.43 5.72
N ASN A 78 -1.78 0.88 5.52
CA ASN A 78 -1.67 1.44 4.19
C ASN A 78 -0.44 0.75 3.58
N LYS A 79 -0.54 0.29 2.35
CA LYS A 79 0.57 -0.38 1.69
C LYS A 79 1.36 0.60 0.82
N MET A 80 1.03 1.89 0.86
CA MET A 80 1.75 2.92 0.13
C MET A 80 2.88 3.48 0.96
N ILE A 81 4.10 3.43 0.44
CA ILE A 81 5.28 4.09 0.99
C ILE A 81 5.53 5.32 0.13
N GLY A 82 5.55 6.49 0.77
CA GLY A 82 5.88 7.74 0.09
C GLY A 82 7.39 7.92 0.01
N VAL A 83 7.89 8.29 -1.15
CA VAL A 83 9.29 8.58 -1.42
C VAL A 83 9.38 10.02 -1.93
N ILE A 84 10.08 10.88 -1.18
CA ILE A 84 10.28 12.29 -1.53
C ILE A 84 11.76 12.48 -1.81
N ILE A 85 12.09 12.98 -3.01
CA ILE A 85 13.48 13.22 -3.45
C ILE A 85 13.61 14.53 -4.22
N THR A 86 14.82 15.09 -4.33
CA THR A 86 15.10 16.40 -4.92
C THR A 86 15.36 16.34 -6.42
N HIS A 87 16.06 15.32 -6.92
CA HIS A 87 16.49 15.24 -8.31
C HIS A 87 16.40 13.81 -8.86
N ILE A 88 15.21 13.42 -9.34
CA ILE A 88 14.95 12.07 -9.90
C ILE A 88 15.95 11.66 -11.00
N ALA A 89 16.43 12.63 -11.78
CA ALA A 89 17.26 12.37 -12.96
C ALA A 89 18.78 12.37 -12.67
N ASP A 90 19.20 12.68 -11.45
CA ASP A 90 20.62 12.83 -11.12
C ASP A 90 21.26 11.50 -10.70
N TYR A 91 22.59 11.43 -10.78
CA TYR A 91 23.39 10.19 -10.88
C TYR A 91 23.08 9.08 -9.86
N ILE A 92 22.72 9.40 -8.62
CA ILE A 92 22.49 8.41 -7.55
C ILE A 92 21.02 7.94 -7.45
N PHE A 93 20.06 8.79 -7.78
CA PHE A 93 18.66 8.57 -7.42
C PHE A 93 17.96 7.47 -8.23
N PRO A 94 18.18 7.29 -9.55
CA PRO A 94 17.57 6.18 -10.29
C PRO A 94 17.86 4.81 -9.68
N SER A 95 19.09 4.58 -9.23
CA SER A 95 19.49 3.33 -8.58
C SER A 95 18.88 3.19 -7.18
N ILE A 96 18.83 4.28 -6.39
CA ILE A 96 18.18 4.29 -5.08
C ILE A 96 16.68 4.01 -5.22
N ILE A 97 15.97 4.71 -6.11
CA ILE A 97 14.55 4.52 -6.38
C ILE A 97 14.29 3.08 -6.83
N SER A 98 15.11 2.53 -7.74
CA SER A 98 14.97 1.14 -8.19
C SER A 98 15.17 0.14 -7.06
N GLY A 99 16.13 0.39 -6.15
CA GLY A 99 16.36 -0.46 -4.99
C GLY A 99 15.19 -0.40 -3.99
N ILE A 100 14.69 0.81 -3.71
CA ILE A 100 13.49 1.01 -2.88
C ILE A 100 12.31 0.26 -3.49
N ASP A 101 11.99 0.52 -4.77
CA ASP A 101 10.87 -0.09 -5.49
C ASP A 101 10.93 -1.61 -5.44
N HIS A 102 12.10 -2.21 -5.70
CA HIS A 102 12.29 -3.66 -5.66
C HIS A 102 11.96 -4.23 -4.27
N VAL A 103 12.52 -3.65 -3.20
CA VAL A 103 12.30 -4.15 -1.83
C VAL A 103 10.85 -3.97 -1.40
N ILE A 104 10.26 -2.80 -1.65
CA ILE A 104 8.90 -2.54 -1.17
C ILE A 104 7.86 -3.33 -1.97
N SER A 105 8.04 -3.47 -3.29
CA SER A 105 7.13 -4.25 -4.15
C SER A 105 7.20 -5.74 -3.84
N ASP A 106 8.38 -6.31 -3.59
CA ASP A 106 8.56 -7.70 -3.18
C ASP A 106 7.85 -8.00 -1.83
N ASN A 107 7.71 -6.99 -0.97
CA ASN A 107 6.97 -7.08 0.29
C ASN A 107 5.48 -6.69 0.16
N GLY A 108 5.00 -6.48 -1.07
CA GLY A 108 3.60 -6.18 -1.38
C GLY A 108 3.16 -4.75 -1.06
N TYR A 109 4.11 -3.82 -0.93
CA TYR A 109 3.88 -2.38 -0.82
C TYR A 109 3.91 -1.71 -2.21
N SER A 110 3.27 -0.55 -2.31
CA SER A 110 3.29 0.34 -3.47
C SER A 110 4.10 1.59 -3.16
N MET A 111 4.79 2.14 -4.16
CA MET A 111 5.51 3.40 -4.05
C MET A 111 4.67 4.58 -4.55
N ILE A 112 4.69 5.70 -3.81
CA ILE A 112 4.32 7.02 -4.36
C ILE A 112 5.59 7.86 -4.37
N LEU A 113 6.00 8.35 -5.55
CA LEU A 113 7.20 9.17 -5.71
C LEU A 113 6.84 10.65 -5.86
N SER A 114 7.61 11.55 -5.23
CA SER A 114 7.49 12.99 -5.39
C SER A 114 8.86 13.64 -5.57
N ASN A 115 8.91 14.65 -6.45
CA ASN A 115 10.13 15.38 -6.79
C ASN A 115 10.07 16.82 -6.28
N THR A 116 10.91 17.18 -5.31
CA THR A 116 10.94 18.53 -4.73
C THR A 116 11.71 19.53 -5.60
N HIS A 117 12.52 19.08 -6.57
CA HIS A 117 13.41 19.96 -7.35
C HIS A 117 14.31 20.83 -6.45
N ASN A 118 14.63 20.34 -5.25
CA ASN A 118 15.36 21.06 -4.22
C ASN A 118 14.69 22.39 -3.80
N GLU A 119 13.36 22.47 -3.84
CA GLU A 119 12.56 23.63 -3.42
C GLU A 119 11.68 23.29 -2.20
N HIS A 120 11.82 24.01 -1.08
CA HIS A 120 11.06 23.74 0.16
C HIS A 120 9.54 23.82 -0.03
N GLU A 121 9.04 24.69 -0.91
CA GLU A 121 7.60 24.76 -1.20
C GLU A 121 7.08 23.48 -1.87
N LYS A 122 7.88 22.85 -2.73
CA LYS A 122 7.53 21.56 -3.35
C LYS A 122 7.67 20.40 -2.38
N GLU A 123 8.65 20.45 -1.47
CA GLU A 123 8.73 19.52 -0.34
C GLU A 123 7.46 19.61 0.51
N ARG A 124 7.02 20.82 0.86
CA ARG A 124 5.79 21.08 1.61
C ARG A 124 4.57 20.41 0.95
N GLN A 125 4.39 20.68 -0.34
CA GLN A 125 3.31 20.10 -1.13
C GLN A 125 3.39 18.57 -1.16
N SER A 126 4.59 18.03 -1.31
CA SER A 126 4.83 16.58 -1.32
C SER A 126 4.43 15.96 0.02
N LEU A 127 4.86 16.53 1.16
CA LEU A 127 4.50 16.04 2.50
C LEU A 127 2.98 16.09 2.74
N ILE A 128 2.30 17.16 2.32
CA ILE A 128 0.84 17.27 2.40
C ILE A 128 0.17 16.18 1.56
N ASN A 129 0.59 16.02 0.31
CA ASN A 129 0.06 14.99 -0.58
C ASN A 129 0.24 13.58 0.03
N MET A 130 1.37 13.31 0.68
CA MET A 130 1.59 12.01 1.34
C MET A 130 0.64 11.78 2.51
N LEU A 131 0.37 12.81 3.33
CA LEU A 131 -0.63 12.75 4.39
C LEU A 131 -2.04 12.52 3.85
N GLU A 132 -2.43 13.22 2.78
CA GLU A 132 -3.74 13.05 2.12
C GLU A 132 -3.91 11.65 1.53
N ASN A 133 -2.83 11.10 0.96
CA ASN A 133 -2.78 9.71 0.49
C ASN A 133 -2.62 8.68 1.62
N ASN A 134 -2.63 9.11 2.89
CA ASN A 134 -2.60 8.26 4.09
C ASN A 134 -1.39 7.31 4.19
N VAL A 135 -0.24 7.64 3.59
CA VAL A 135 0.89 6.70 3.43
C VAL A 135 1.29 5.97 4.72
N ALA A 136 1.77 4.74 4.56
CA ALA A 136 2.18 3.86 5.64
C ALA A 136 3.45 4.32 6.34
N ALA A 137 4.37 4.89 5.56
CA ALA A 137 5.69 5.33 5.94
C ALA A 137 6.23 6.29 4.86
N LEU A 138 7.27 7.04 5.23
CA LEU A 138 7.97 7.97 4.36
C LEU A 138 9.45 7.65 4.31
N ILE A 139 10.00 7.68 3.09
CA ILE A 139 11.42 7.80 2.82
C ILE A 139 11.62 9.19 2.26
N VAL A 140 12.42 10.02 2.92
CA VAL A 140 12.55 11.43 2.55
C VAL A 140 14.01 11.77 2.38
N GLU A 141 14.35 12.34 1.24
CA GLU A 141 15.58 13.10 1.07
C GLU A 141 15.25 14.57 1.39
N PRO A 142 15.80 15.12 2.47
CA PRO A 142 15.60 16.51 2.85
C PRO A 142 16.02 17.49 1.75
N THR A 143 15.24 18.56 1.61
CA THR A 143 15.58 19.66 0.70
C THR A 143 16.44 20.69 1.43
N GLN A 144 17.60 21.05 0.89
CA GLN A 144 18.50 22.07 1.47
C GLN A 144 18.71 21.92 3.00
N SER A 145 19.02 20.70 3.47
CA SER A 145 19.11 20.33 4.90
C SER A 145 20.08 21.17 5.75
N ALA A 146 21.07 21.80 5.12
CA ALA A 146 22.01 22.72 5.76
C ALA A 146 21.37 24.07 6.14
N LEU A 147 20.16 24.37 5.63
CA LEU A 147 19.41 25.58 5.93
C LEU A 147 18.26 25.32 6.92
N PRO A 148 17.74 26.37 7.59
CA PRO A 148 16.57 26.23 8.45
C PRO A 148 15.37 25.66 7.70
N ASN A 149 14.80 24.57 8.21
CA ASN A 149 13.66 23.89 7.60
C ASN A 149 12.35 24.69 7.82
N PRO A 150 11.67 25.20 6.76
CA PRO A 150 10.39 25.89 6.91
C PRO A 150 9.19 24.94 7.08
N ASN A 151 9.38 23.63 6.88
CA ASN A 151 8.31 22.61 6.87
C ASN A 151 8.19 21.86 8.20
N VAL A 152 8.74 22.41 9.29
CA VAL A 152 8.76 21.76 10.61
C VAL A 152 7.36 21.39 11.09
N ASP A 153 6.38 22.27 10.88
CA ASP A 153 4.99 22.07 11.28
C ASP A 153 4.34 20.82 10.65
N ILE A 154 4.75 20.44 9.44
CA ILE A 154 4.22 19.24 8.77
C ILE A 154 4.96 17.98 9.25
N TYR A 155 6.27 18.03 9.40
CA TYR A 155 7.04 16.91 9.96
C TYR A 155 6.57 16.56 11.38
N GLU A 156 6.24 17.55 12.21
CA GLU A 156 5.62 17.33 13.53
C GLU A 156 4.25 16.65 13.43
N LYS A 157 3.40 17.04 12.46
CA LYS A 157 2.11 16.38 12.21
C LYS A 157 2.29 14.93 11.76
N ILE A 158 3.28 14.65 10.90
CA ILE A 158 3.63 13.29 10.46
C ILE A 158 4.04 12.44 11.67
N LYS A 159 4.93 12.98 12.53
CA LYS A 159 5.37 12.33 13.77
C LYS A 159 4.21 12.07 14.73
N ALA A 160 3.35 13.06 14.95
CA ALA A 160 2.16 12.95 15.81
C ALA A 160 1.14 11.93 15.28
N SER A 161 1.08 11.75 13.96
CA SER A 161 0.23 10.75 13.30
C SER A 161 0.81 9.33 13.39
N GLY A 162 2.03 9.17 13.90
CA GLY A 162 2.70 7.88 14.06
C GLY A 162 3.17 7.26 12.74
N ILE A 163 3.31 8.07 11.69
CA ILE A 163 3.86 7.63 10.40
C ILE A 163 5.38 7.51 10.54
N PRO A 164 5.97 6.32 10.32
CA PRO A 164 7.42 6.15 10.33
C PRO A 164 8.07 6.95 9.20
N VAL A 165 9.16 7.62 9.51
CA VAL A 165 9.97 8.39 8.56
C VAL A 165 11.40 7.89 8.64
N VAL A 166 12.06 7.72 7.49
CA VAL A 166 13.51 7.57 7.39
C VAL A 166 14.04 8.64 6.44
N PHE A 167 15.13 9.29 6.83
CA PHE A 167 15.86 10.18 5.96
C PHE A 167 16.93 9.45 5.15
N ILE A 168 17.18 9.91 3.93
CA ILE A 168 18.26 9.40 3.08
C ILE A 168 19.07 10.57 2.53
N ASP A 169 20.37 10.33 2.29
CA ASP A 169 21.34 11.27 1.69
C ASP A 169 21.68 12.49 2.57
N ALA A 170 20.69 13.04 3.26
CA ALA A 170 20.82 14.08 4.28
C ALA A 170 19.75 13.92 5.37
N HIS A 171 19.86 14.65 6.48
CA HIS A 171 18.87 14.71 7.55
C HIS A 171 18.66 16.14 8.07
N TYR A 172 17.48 16.42 8.62
CA TYR A 172 17.24 17.64 9.39
C TYR A 172 17.54 17.40 10.86
N ASN A 173 18.43 18.22 11.44
CA ASN A 173 18.82 18.14 12.86
C ASN A 173 17.66 18.37 13.85
N ASP A 174 16.57 18.99 13.39
CA ASP A 174 15.38 19.26 14.20
C ASP A 174 14.59 17.98 14.57
N PHE A 175 14.86 16.85 13.91
CA PHE A 175 14.11 15.60 14.09
C PHE A 175 15.00 14.41 14.41
N ASP A 176 14.55 13.61 15.38
CA ASP A 176 15.13 12.31 15.73
C ASP A 176 14.53 11.17 14.88
N PHE A 177 14.56 11.33 13.55
CA PHE A 177 14.20 10.26 12.63
C PHE A 177 15.44 9.45 12.26
N PRO A 178 15.32 8.12 12.06
CA PRO A 178 16.40 7.34 11.48
C PRO A 178 16.86 7.93 10.15
N TYR A 179 18.15 7.88 9.86
CA TYR A 179 18.71 8.37 8.60
C TYR A 179 19.80 7.44 8.06
N VAL A 180 20.01 7.49 6.74
CA VAL A 180 21.09 6.79 6.04
C VAL A 180 21.78 7.78 5.10
N GLU A 181 23.06 8.04 5.34
CA GLU A 181 23.85 9.02 4.58
C GLU A 181 25.18 8.38 4.16
N THR A 182 25.77 8.91 3.09
CA THR A 182 27.15 8.59 2.72
C THR A 182 28.12 9.43 3.55
N GLU A 183 29.16 8.80 4.10
CA GLU A 183 30.27 9.51 4.73
C GLU A 183 31.15 10.14 3.63
N ASP A 184 30.85 11.37 3.21
CA ASP A 184 31.69 12.14 2.28
C ASP A 184 32.93 12.72 2.99
N LEU A 185 33.78 11.84 3.54
CA LEU A 185 35.07 12.25 4.13
C LEU A 185 36.21 12.37 3.10
N ASP A 186 36.03 11.96 1.84
CA ASP A 186 37.15 11.83 0.88
C ASP A 186 36.96 12.49 -0.51
N ALA A 187 35.95 13.34 -0.73
CA ALA A 187 35.68 13.90 -2.07
C ALA A 187 36.24 15.32 -2.34
N GLU A 188 36.84 16.00 -1.34
CA GLU A 188 37.42 17.34 -1.51
C GLU A 188 38.92 17.42 -1.14
N GLN A 189 39.75 16.53 -1.72
CA GLN A 189 41.21 16.72 -1.77
C GLN A 189 41.73 16.87 -3.20
#